data_AF-A0A9W9BX91-F1
#
_entry.id   AF-A0A9W9BX91-F1
#
_cell.length_a   1.000
_cell.length_b   1.000
_cell.length_c   1.000
_cell.angle_alpha   90.00
_cell.angle_beta   90.00
_cell.angle_gamma   90.00
#
_symmetry.space_group_name_H-M   'P 1'
#
loop_
_entity.id
_entity.type
_entity.pdbx_description
1 polymer ?
#
loop_
_entity_poly.entity_id
_entity_poly.type
_entity_poly.pdbx_seq_one_letter_code
_entity_poly.pdbx_strand_id
1 'polypeptide(L)'
;MRSTLVLFAAASLATTTLAADCAAQNIVDACVSGYKSRIDACNKNGNDWICLCDVYTDVLTCYNNCPDSNERSPVQNQVTSFCTAAEP
;
A
#
# COMPACT_ATOMS: atom_id res chain seq x y z
N MET A 1 -16.97 -37.64 37.78
CA MET A 1 -15.56 -37.66 37.33
C MET A 1 -15.22 -36.25 36.85
N ARG A 2 -14.13 -35.70 37.40
CA ARG A 2 -13.62 -34.35 37.17
C ARG A 2 -12.95 -34.29 35.78
N SER A 3 -13.20 -33.24 34.99
CA SER A 3 -12.27 -32.79 33.94
C SER A 3 -12.46 -31.30 33.69
N THR A 4 -11.61 -30.50 34.33
CA THR A 4 -11.41 -29.08 34.04
C THR A 4 -10.41 -28.95 32.90
N LEU A 5 -10.85 -28.47 31.73
CA LEU A 5 -9.99 -28.10 30.62
C LEU A 5 -9.47 -26.68 30.86
N VAL A 6 -8.14 -26.54 30.99
CA VAL A 6 -7.45 -25.24 31.05
C VAL A 6 -6.89 -24.98 29.64
N LEU A 7 -7.44 -24.00 28.94
CA LEU A 7 -6.86 -23.49 27.69
C LEU A 7 -5.86 -22.38 28.03
N PHE A 8 -4.58 -22.63 27.74
CA PHE A 8 -3.54 -21.60 27.72
C PHE A 8 -3.66 -20.82 26.40
N ALA A 9 -4.11 -19.57 26.46
CA ALA A 9 -3.99 -18.63 25.35
C ALA A 9 -2.62 -17.96 25.42
N ALA A 10 -1.71 -18.32 24.51
CA ALA A 10 -0.47 -17.60 24.30
C ALA A 10 -0.77 -16.31 23.52
N ALA A 11 -0.68 -15.15 24.17
CA ALA A 11 -0.75 -13.86 23.50
C ALA A 11 0.59 -13.59 22.82
N SER A 12 0.68 -13.82 21.51
CA SER A 12 1.80 -13.36 20.70
C SER A 12 1.72 -11.83 20.56
N LEU A 13 2.58 -11.08 21.25
CA LEU A 13 2.79 -9.67 20.93
C LEU A 13 3.51 -9.61 19.58
N ALA A 14 2.76 -9.36 18.50
CA ALA A 14 3.33 -8.91 17.26
C ALA A 14 3.85 -7.48 17.46
N THR A 15 5.13 -7.33 17.77
CA THR A 15 5.81 -6.05 17.71
C THR A 15 5.98 -5.68 16.24
N THR A 16 5.00 -4.95 15.67
CA THR A 16 5.17 -4.23 14.41
C THR A 16 6.10 -3.05 14.67
N THR A 17 7.41 -3.32 14.74
CA THR A 17 8.39 -2.27 14.48
C THR A 17 8.16 -1.85 13.04
N LEU A 18 7.69 -0.61 12.82
CA LEU A 18 7.78 0.06 11.52
C LEU A 18 9.27 0.26 11.23
N ALA A 19 9.97 -0.82 10.90
CA ALA A 19 11.29 -0.71 10.32
C ALA A 19 11.08 0.00 8.98
N ALA A 20 11.79 1.11 8.77
CA ALA A 20 11.84 1.73 7.47
C ALA A 20 12.31 0.67 6.47
N ASP A 21 11.53 0.44 5.40
CA ASP A 21 11.84 -0.60 4.41
C ASP A 21 13.17 -0.30 3.68
N CYS A 22 13.63 0.95 3.70
CA CYS A 22 14.92 1.38 3.16
C CYS A 22 15.41 2.70 3.77
N ALA A 23 16.66 3.07 3.44
CA ALA A 23 17.31 4.30 3.90
C ALA A 23 16.57 5.60 3.52
N ALA A 24 15.73 5.57 2.49
CA ALA A 24 15.02 6.74 1.95
C ALA A 24 13.50 6.71 2.24
N GLN A 25 13.06 5.96 3.25
CA GLN A 25 11.62 5.79 3.53
C GLN A 25 10.88 7.12 3.70
N ASN A 26 11.50 8.11 4.35
CA ASN A 26 10.90 9.44 4.52
C ASN A 26 10.63 10.16 3.19
N ILE A 27 11.43 9.90 2.15
CA ILE A 27 11.25 10.46 0.80
C ILE A 27 10.06 9.77 0.12
N VAL A 28 9.98 8.44 0.25
CA VAL A 28 8.84 7.66 -0.28
C VAL A 28 7.54 8.11 0.38
N ASP A 29 7.49 8.18 1.71
CA ASP A 29 6.30 8.55 2.47
C ASP A 29 5.80 9.95 2.09
N ALA A 30 6.71 10.92 1.97
CA ALA A 30 6.36 12.27 1.54
C ALA A 30 5.82 12.30 0.10
N CYS A 31 6.46 11.55 -0.81
CA CYS A 31 6.03 11.44 -2.20
C CYS A 31 4.63 10.82 -2.30
N VAL A 32 4.40 9.67 -1.66
CA VAL A 32 3.09 8.97 -1.65
C VAL A 32 2.00 9.84 -1.03
N SER A 33 2.29 10.49 0.10
CA SER A 33 1.34 11.41 0.77
C SER A 33 0.92 12.57 -0.15
N GLY A 34 1.85 13.08 -0.96
CA GLY A 34 1.57 14.15 -1.94
C GLY A 34 0.52 13.79 -2.99
N TYR A 35 0.30 12.50 -3.28
CA TYR A 35 -0.69 12.05 -4.25
C TYR A 35 -2.06 11.73 -3.64
N LYS A 36 -2.20 11.73 -2.31
CA LYS A 36 -3.43 11.29 -1.64
C LYS A 36 -4.66 12.09 -2.09
N SER A 37 -4.55 13.41 -2.21
CA SER A 37 -5.66 14.25 -2.66
C SER A 37 -6.09 13.97 -4.11
N ARG A 38 -5.13 13.64 -4.99
CA ARG A 38 -5.41 13.24 -6.37
C ARG A 38 -6.12 11.88 -6.43
N ILE A 39 -5.64 10.91 -5.66
CA ILE A 39 -6.28 9.59 -5.53
C ILE A 39 -7.73 9.74 -5.03
N ASP A 40 -7.93 10.51 -3.96
CA ASP A 40 -9.25 10.77 -3.40
C ASP A 40 -10.18 11.46 -4.44
N ALA A 41 -9.64 12.37 -5.27
CA ALA A 41 -10.37 12.99 -6.35
C ALA A 41 -10.77 11.99 -7.46
N CYS A 42 -9.87 11.10 -7.87
CA CYS A 42 -10.19 10.04 -8.85
C CYS A 42 -11.30 9.11 -8.33
N ASN A 43 -11.34 8.84 -7.02
CA ASN A 43 -12.34 7.96 -6.40
C ASN A 43 -13.71 8.61 -6.18
N LYS A 44 -13.79 9.96 -6.22
CA LYS A 44 -14.97 10.72 -5.78
C LYS A 44 -16.29 10.33 -6.46
N ASN A 45 -16.24 9.84 -7.70
CA ASN A 45 -17.42 9.55 -8.51
C ASN A 45 -17.49 8.08 -8.99
N GLY A 46 -17.02 7.12 -8.17
CA GLY A 46 -17.12 5.69 -8.49
C GLY A 46 -15.95 5.15 -9.30
N ASN A 47 -14.73 5.62 -9.00
CA ASN A 47 -13.45 5.26 -9.62
C ASN A 47 -13.33 5.69 -11.09
N ASP A 48 -12.67 6.82 -11.31
CA ASP A 48 -12.14 7.20 -12.62
C ASP A 48 -10.88 6.38 -12.91
N TRP A 49 -11.01 5.30 -13.69
CA TRP A 49 -9.93 4.35 -13.94
C TRP A 49 -8.75 4.96 -14.72
N ILE A 50 -9.01 5.94 -15.60
CA ILE A 50 -7.95 6.66 -16.32
C ILE A 50 -7.16 7.50 -15.31
N CYS A 51 -7.85 8.27 -14.47
CA CYS A 51 -7.23 9.07 -13.41
C CYS A 51 -6.43 8.19 -12.43
N LEU A 52 -6.98 7.02 -12.05
CA LEU A 52 -6.33 6.07 -11.15
C LEU A 52 -5.09 5.43 -11.78
N CYS A 53 -5.13 5.03 -13.05
CA CYS A 53 -3.97 4.54 -13.80
C CYS A 53 -2.83 5.57 -13.79
N ASP A 54 -3.15 6.82 -14.11
CA ASP A 54 -2.17 7.92 -14.16
C ASP A 54 -1.55 8.19 -12.78
N VAL A 55 -2.37 8.43 -11.75
CA VAL A 55 -1.85 8.80 -10.43
C VAL A 55 -1.09 7.65 -9.76
N TYR A 56 -1.49 6.39 -9.96
CA TYR A 56 -0.75 5.28 -9.39
C TYR A 56 0.57 5.00 -10.13
N THR A 57 0.67 5.37 -11.42
CA THR A 57 1.95 5.36 -12.14
C THR A 57 2.91 6.39 -11.55
N ASP A 58 2.40 7.57 -11.18
CA ASP A 58 3.18 8.58 -10.45
C ASP A 58 3.60 8.07 -9.06
N VAL A 59 2.69 7.42 -8.32
CA VAL A 59 2.99 6.82 -7.01
C VAL A 59 4.05 5.73 -7.12
N LEU A 60 3.99 4.87 -8.14
CA LEU A 60 4.99 3.83 -8.36
C LEU A 60 6.39 4.44 -8.55
N THR A 61 6.48 5.60 -9.19
CA THR A 61 7.75 6.32 -9.38
C THR A 61 8.36 6.78 -8.05
N CYS A 62 7.56 7.04 -7.01
CA CYS A 62 8.07 7.34 -5.66
C CYS A 62 9.02 6.24 -5.15
N TYR A 63 8.69 4.98 -5.44
CA TYR A 63 9.47 3.81 -5.03
C TYR A 63 10.79 3.65 -5.79
N ASN A 64 11.10 4.49 -6.79
CA ASN A 64 12.45 4.54 -7.36
C ASN A 64 13.51 4.99 -6.33
N ASN A 65 13.09 5.70 -5.28
CA ASN A 65 13.96 6.02 -4.13
C ASN A 65 14.16 4.82 -3.19
N CYS A 66 13.37 3.76 -3.33
CA CYS A 66 13.31 2.62 -2.43
C CYS A 66 12.94 1.33 -3.21
N PRO A 67 13.83 0.87 -4.11
CA PRO A 67 13.50 -0.19 -5.07
C PRO A 67 13.18 -1.53 -4.41
N ASP A 68 13.74 -1.79 -3.23
CA ASP A 68 13.55 -3.01 -2.45
C ASP A 68 12.37 -2.93 -1.46
N SER A 69 11.57 -1.84 -1.49
CA SER A 69 10.39 -1.73 -0.64
C SER A 69 9.38 -2.85 -0.94
N ASN A 70 8.86 -3.44 0.13
CA ASN A 70 7.80 -4.44 0.04
C ASN A 70 6.51 -3.89 -0.58
N GLU A 71 6.28 -2.57 -0.49
CA GLU A 71 5.10 -1.88 -1.01
C GLU A 71 5.17 -1.60 -2.52
N ARG A 72 6.36 -1.67 -3.13
CA ARG A 72 6.53 -1.40 -4.57
C ARG A 72 5.73 -2.39 -5.43
N SER A 73 5.76 -3.68 -5.10
CA SER A 73 5.06 -4.72 -5.87
C SER A 73 3.53 -4.60 -5.77
N PRO A 74 2.93 -4.41 -4.58
CA PRO A 74 1.51 -4.07 -4.46
C PRO A 74 1.08 -2.84 -5.26
N VAL A 75 1.89 -1.77 -5.28
CA VAL A 75 1.59 -0.56 -6.05
C VAL A 75 1.69 -0.83 -7.55
N GLN A 76 2.68 -1.59 -8.01
CA GLN A 76 2.79 -2.02 -9.40
C GLN A 76 1.56 -2.83 -9.84
N ASN A 77 1.03 -3.72 -8.99
CA ASN A 77 -0.19 -4.47 -9.29
C ASN A 77 -1.41 -3.56 -9.40
N GLN A 78 -1.49 -2.49 -8.59
CA GLN A 78 -2.54 -1.48 -8.69
C GLN A 78 -2.45 -0.71 -10.01
N VAL A 79 -1.25 -0.31 -10.43
CA VAL A 79 -1.03 0.29 -11.77
C VAL A 79 -1.56 -0.62 -12.86
N THR A 80 -1.14 -1.89 -12.88
CA THR A 80 -1.61 -2.85 -13.89
C THR A 80 -3.14 -2.98 -13.86
N SER A 81 -3.74 -3.16 -12.68
CA SER A 81 -5.17 -3.31 -12.51
C SER A 81 -5.96 -2.09 -13.01
N PHE A 82 -5.54 -0.87 -12.63
CA PHE A 82 -6.24 0.36 -13.02
C PHE A 82 -6.05 0.68 -14.49
N CYS A 83 -4.85 0.48 -15.02
CA CYS A 83 -4.58 0.74 -16.44
C CYS A 83 -5.30 -0.24 -17.36
N THR A 84 -5.37 -1.53 -17.00
CA THR A 84 -6.21 -2.50 -17.74
C THR A 84 -7.70 -2.14 -17.65
N ALA A 85 -8.18 -1.66 -16.50
CA ALA A 85 -9.57 -1.18 -16.39
C ALA A 85 -9.85 0.12 -17.15
N ALA A 86 -8.81 0.85 -17.53
CA ALA A 86 -8.88 2.08 -18.32
C ALA A 86 -8.77 1.84 -19.84
N GLU A 87 -8.49 0.61 -20.29
CA GLU A 87 -8.47 0.26 -21.71
C GLU A 87 -9.87 0.46 -22.34
N PRO A 88 -9.95 1.00 -23.58
CA PRO A 88 -11.21 1.39 -24.23
C PRO A 88 -12.08 0.23 -24.70
#